data_AF-A0A965BE21-F1
#
_entry.id   AF-A0A965BE21-F1
#
_cell.length_a   1.000
_cell.length_b   1.000
_cell.length_c   1.000
_cell.angle_alpha   90.00
_cell.angle_beta   90.00
_cell.angle_gamma   90.00
#
_symmetry.space_group_name_H-M   'P 1'
#
loop_
_entity.id
_entity.type
_entity.pdbx_description
1 polymer ?
#
loop_
_entity_poly.entity_id
_entity_poly.type
_entity_poly.pdbx_seq_one_letter_code
_entity_poly.pdbx_strand_id
1 'polypeptide(L)'
;MVADDDPDRAWTASRRFGLGAARADPIAGAVVRPRHRDVAGAGLSDARAFQCALRPGAWDSAGETQVGVNAAGYIGAAISVLAGVLGLIWPQKVSAIIGLSLPGKLGISEFRATYGGLFIGAGLATLLIGTHQAALVLGAAWGGAFVARAVSLIIDKSRSRENLAGLVIEAAVATLLVLS
;
A
#
# COMPACT_ATOMS: atom_id res chain seq x y z
N MET A 1 4.15 -48.53 38.81
CA MET A 1 3.83 -47.22 38.22
C MET A 1 4.68 -47.08 36.97
N VAL A 2 4.10 -47.47 35.83
CA VAL A 2 4.67 -47.29 34.49
C VAL A 2 3.66 -46.41 33.78
N ALA A 3 4.11 -45.25 33.31
CA ALA A 3 3.31 -44.38 32.47
C ALA A 3 3.18 -45.05 31.09
N ASP A 4 1.95 -45.28 30.68
CA ASP A 4 1.61 -45.87 29.39
C ASP A 4 1.54 -44.72 28.37
N ASP A 5 2.60 -44.58 27.57
CA ASP A 5 2.68 -43.68 26.42
C ASP A 5 2.05 -44.37 25.20
N ASP A 6 0.75 -44.16 25.01
CA ASP A 6 0.02 -44.63 23.82
C ASP A 6 -0.01 -43.52 22.72
N PRO A 7 0.75 -43.67 21.62
CA PRO A 7 0.80 -42.70 20.53
C PRO A 7 -0.47 -42.66 19.65
N ASP A 8 -1.43 -43.57 19.85
CA ASP A 8 -2.59 -43.72 18.95
C ASP A 8 -3.80 -42.85 19.32
N ARG A 9 -3.75 -42.16 20.46
CA ARG A 9 -4.81 -41.20 20.87
C ARG A 9 -4.87 -39.94 20.01
N ALA A 10 -3.80 -39.60 19.29
CA ALA A 10 -3.75 -38.41 18.44
C ALA A 10 -4.46 -38.59 17.08
N TRP A 11 -4.73 -39.83 16.66
CA TRP A 11 -5.25 -40.13 15.32
C TRP A 11 -6.78 -40.32 15.23
N THR A 12 -7.50 -40.23 16.35
CA THR A 12 -8.96 -40.50 16.38
C THR A 12 -9.85 -39.28 16.24
N ALA A 13 -9.32 -38.06 16.14
CA ALA A 13 -10.10 -36.84 15.95
C ALA A 13 -10.34 -36.42 14.48
N SER A 14 -9.67 -37.06 13.50
CA SER A 14 -9.73 -36.67 12.08
C SER A 14 -10.76 -37.44 11.23
N ARG A 15 -11.56 -38.35 11.81
CA ARG A 15 -12.61 -39.10 11.10
C ARG A 15 -14.03 -38.59 11.39
N ARG A 16 -14.28 -37.32 11.05
CA ARG A 16 -15.64 -36.80 10.73
C ARG A 16 -15.75 -36.36 9.26
N PHE A 17 -15.00 -37.00 8.37
CA PHE A 17 -15.31 -37.01 6.93
C PHE A 17 -15.88 -38.39 6.59
N GLY A 18 -17.21 -38.49 6.65
CA GLY A 18 -17.96 -39.64 6.14
C GLY A 18 -18.10 -39.53 4.63
N LEU A 19 -17.35 -40.36 3.89
CA LEU A 19 -17.60 -40.67 2.49
C LEU A 19 -18.87 -41.54 2.41
N GLY A 20 -20.01 -40.90 2.18
CA GLY A 20 -21.23 -41.55 1.74
C GLY A 20 -21.22 -41.68 0.22
N ALA A 21 -21.30 -42.91 -0.28
CA ALA A 21 -21.48 -43.21 -1.70
C ALA A 21 -22.85 -42.69 -2.17
N ALA A 22 -22.85 -41.60 -2.93
CA ALA A 22 -24.03 -41.07 -3.60
C ALA A 22 -23.94 -41.36 -5.11
N ARG A 23 -24.99 -41.98 -5.65
CA ARG A 23 -25.20 -42.27 -7.07
C ARG A 23 -25.04 -40.98 -7.90
N ALA A 24 -24.35 -41.10 -9.02
CA ALA A 24 -24.28 -40.04 -10.02
C ALA A 24 -25.59 -40.02 -10.81
N ASP A 25 -26.45 -39.04 -10.53
CA ASP A 25 -27.56 -38.67 -11.42
C ASP A 25 -27.01 -37.83 -12.58
N PRO A 26 -27.44 -38.06 -13.83
CA PRO A 26 -27.01 -37.24 -14.97
C PRO A 26 -27.76 -35.91 -14.93
N ILE A 27 -27.14 -34.88 -14.34
CA ILE A 27 -27.65 -33.51 -14.43
C ILE A 27 -27.49 -33.04 -15.88
N ALA A 28 -28.63 -32.89 -16.55
CA ALA A 28 -28.75 -32.26 -17.85
C ALA A 28 -28.03 -30.90 -17.85
N GLY A 29 -27.07 -30.74 -18.76
CA GLY A 29 -26.29 -29.53 -18.93
C GLY A 29 -27.15 -28.36 -19.41
N ALA A 30 -27.60 -27.53 -18.49
CA ALA A 30 -27.98 -26.16 -18.79
C ALA A 30 -26.70 -25.35 -19.02
N VAL A 31 -26.26 -25.28 -20.27
CA VAL A 31 -25.22 -24.35 -20.72
C VAL A 31 -25.74 -22.92 -20.49
N VAL A 32 -25.32 -22.32 -19.37
CA VAL A 32 -25.50 -20.88 -19.15
C VAL A 32 -24.58 -20.17 -20.14
N ARG A 33 -25.15 -19.70 -21.25
CA ARG A 33 -24.42 -18.84 -22.18
C ARG A 33 -24.11 -17.52 -21.47
N PRO A 34 -22.84 -17.07 -21.45
CA PRO A 34 -22.53 -15.73 -20.97
C PRO A 34 -23.28 -14.73 -21.86
N ARG A 35 -24.11 -13.89 -21.24
CA ARG A 35 -24.76 -12.77 -21.92
C ARG A 35 -23.67 -11.75 -22.19
N HIS A 36 -23.05 -11.84 -23.37
CA HIS A 36 -22.16 -10.82 -23.89
C HIS A 36 -23.00 -9.55 -23.98
N ARG A 37 -22.89 -8.65 -23.00
CA ARG A 37 -23.39 -7.29 -23.17
C ARG A 37 -22.49 -6.68 -24.22
N ASP A 38 -23.06 -6.37 -25.38
CA ASP A 38 -22.43 -5.50 -26.35
C ASP A 38 -22.17 -4.15 -25.68
N VAL A 39 -20.95 -3.97 -25.18
CA VAL A 39 -20.42 -2.66 -24.78
C VAL A 39 -19.94 -1.90 -26.02
N ALA A 40 -20.61 -2.10 -27.16
CA ALA A 40 -20.32 -1.44 -28.44
C ALA A 40 -20.90 -0.01 -28.50
N GLY A 41 -20.93 0.69 -27.37
CA GLY A 41 -21.52 2.02 -27.23
C GLY A 41 -20.78 2.95 -26.28
N ALA A 42 -19.68 2.53 -25.64
CA ALA A 42 -18.71 3.47 -25.09
C ALA A 42 -17.87 3.97 -26.27
N GLY A 43 -18.01 5.25 -26.60
CA GLY A 43 -17.62 5.82 -27.88
C GLY A 43 -16.18 5.49 -28.27
N LEU A 44 -15.98 5.20 -29.56
CA LEU A 44 -14.65 5.03 -30.17
C LEU A 44 -13.74 6.27 -29.96
N SER A 45 -14.31 7.42 -29.60
CA SER A 45 -13.61 8.62 -29.14
C SER A 45 -12.84 8.38 -27.82
N ASP A 46 -13.42 7.64 -26.90
CA ASP A 46 -12.91 7.48 -25.53
C ASP A 46 -11.81 6.43 -25.49
N ALA A 47 -11.98 5.35 -26.27
CA ALA A 47 -10.95 4.34 -26.46
C ALA A 47 -9.71 4.92 -27.15
N ARG A 48 -9.90 5.79 -28.16
CA ARG A 48 -8.80 6.48 -28.86
C ARG A 48 -8.09 7.49 -27.97
N ALA A 49 -8.83 8.24 -27.14
CA ALA A 49 -8.25 9.18 -26.18
C ALA A 49 -7.40 8.44 -25.13
N PHE A 50 -7.92 7.33 -24.60
CA PHE A 50 -7.19 6.48 -23.66
C PHE A 50 -5.94 5.85 -24.30
N GLN A 51 -6.04 5.36 -25.54
CA GLN A 51 -4.89 4.86 -26.30
C GLN A 51 -3.88 5.95 -26.66
N CYS A 52 -4.32 7.20 -26.86
CA CYS A 52 -3.43 8.34 -27.09
C CYS A 52 -2.65 8.70 -25.82
N ALA A 53 -3.30 8.64 -24.65
CA ALA A 53 -2.64 8.85 -23.36
C ALA A 53 -1.64 7.73 -23.00
N LEU A 54 -1.87 6.51 -23.49
CA LEU A 54 -0.97 5.38 -23.28
C LEU A 54 0.14 5.26 -24.34
N ARG A 55 0.24 6.17 -25.31
CA ARG A 55 1.32 6.14 -26.30
C ARG A 55 2.66 6.44 -25.62
N PRO A 56 3.67 5.58 -25.75
CA PRO A 56 5.04 5.92 -25.38
C PRO A 56 5.44 7.22 -26.08
N GLY A 57 5.86 8.23 -25.31
CA GLY A 57 6.21 9.55 -25.80
C GLY A 57 5.06 10.52 -26.10
N ALA A 58 3.82 10.17 -25.78
CA ALA A 58 2.72 11.15 -25.76
C ALA A 58 3.00 12.30 -24.77
N TRP A 59 3.74 11.99 -23.69
CA TRP A 59 4.17 12.92 -22.65
C TRP A 59 5.49 13.63 -22.98
N ASP A 60 6.28 13.11 -23.93
CA ASP A 60 7.61 13.62 -24.30
C ASP A 60 7.55 14.79 -25.32
N SER A 61 6.36 15.07 -25.86
CA SER A 61 6.15 16.05 -26.94
C SER A 61 5.86 17.47 -26.45
N ALA A 62 5.60 17.65 -25.15
CA ALA A 62 5.70 18.95 -24.52
C ALA A 62 7.16 19.12 -24.12
N GLY A 63 7.83 20.17 -24.61
CA GLY A 63 9.16 20.56 -24.15
C GLY A 63 9.14 21.02 -22.69
N GLU A 64 8.72 20.16 -21.76
CA GLU A 64 8.81 20.40 -20.34
C GLU A 64 10.28 20.42 -19.96
N THR A 65 10.76 21.63 -19.68
CA THR A 65 12.01 21.80 -18.96
C THR A 65 11.83 21.06 -17.64
N GLN A 66 12.53 19.94 -17.45
CA GLN A 66 12.52 19.22 -16.17
C GLN A 66 13.08 20.17 -15.12
N VAL A 67 12.19 20.77 -14.33
CA VAL A 67 12.58 21.64 -13.23
C VAL A 67 13.27 20.75 -12.20
N GLY A 68 14.54 21.04 -11.92
CA GLY A 68 15.28 20.35 -10.88
C GLY A 68 14.62 20.59 -9.53
N VAL A 69 14.70 19.61 -8.64
CA VAL A 69 14.17 19.75 -7.29
C VAL A 69 14.97 20.81 -6.52
N ASN A 70 14.28 21.68 -5.80
CA ASN A 70 14.90 22.70 -4.96
C ASN A 70 15.29 22.13 -3.58
N ALA A 71 15.87 22.98 -2.72
CA ALA A 71 16.32 22.58 -1.39
C ALA A 71 15.20 22.00 -0.51
N ALA A 72 13.97 22.50 -0.61
CA ALA A 72 12.84 22.01 0.17
C ALA A 72 12.49 20.57 -0.19
N GLY A 73 12.50 20.22 -1.48
CA GLY A 73 12.24 18.86 -1.93
C GLY A 73 13.34 17.89 -1.50
N TYR A 74 14.61 18.30 -1.57
CA TYR A 74 15.71 17.50 -1.03
C TYR A 74 15.56 17.26 0.48
N ILE A 75 15.16 18.28 1.24
CA ILE A 75 14.91 18.15 2.69
C ILE A 75 13.74 17.18 2.95
N GLY A 76 12.63 17.32 2.23
CA GLY A 76 11.48 16.42 2.37
C GLY A 76 11.81 14.96 2.02
N ALA A 77 12.59 14.75 0.97
CA ALA A 77 13.06 13.42 0.57
C ALA A 77 14.02 12.84 1.63
N ALA A 78 14.95 13.64 2.16
CA ALA A 78 15.86 13.22 3.22
C ALA A 78 15.10 12.84 4.51
N ILE A 79 14.10 13.62 4.92
CA ILE A 79 13.22 13.30 6.05
C ILE A 79 12.53 11.95 5.84
N SER A 80 12.06 11.69 4.61
CA SER A 80 11.41 10.42 4.26
C SER A 80 12.38 9.24 4.40
N VAL A 81 13.62 9.39 3.92
CA VAL A 81 14.67 8.37 4.10
C VAL A 81 14.97 8.15 5.59
N LEU A 82 15.13 9.23 6.36
CA LEU A 82 15.39 9.16 7.81
C LEU A 82 14.26 8.43 8.54
N ALA A 83 13.00 8.78 8.28
CA ALA A 83 11.84 8.08 8.83
C ALA A 83 11.87 6.59 8.49
N GLY A 84 12.18 6.26 7.23
CA GLY A 84 12.33 4.90 6.77
C GLY A 84 13.48 4.13 7.46
N VAL A 85 14.65 4.76 7.64
CA VAL A 85 15.76 4.15 8.37
C VAL A 85 15.39 3.86 9.82
N LEU A 86 14.71 4.80 10.49
CA LEU A 86 14.24 4.60 11.86
C LEU A 86 13.23 3.43 11.94
N GLY A 87 12.26 3.38 11.03
CA GLY A 87 11.26 2.30 10.97
C GLY A 87 11.85 0.94 10.61
N LEU A 88 12.89 0.93 9.76
CA LEU A 88 13.61 -0.28 9.39
C LEU A 88 14.44 -0.81 10.56
N ILE A 89 15.17 0.04 11.28
CA ILE A 89 16.11 -0.39 12.33
C ILE A 89 15.36 -0.67 13.65
N TRP A 90 14.44 0.20 14.06
CA TRP A 90 13.77 0.16 15.37
C TRP A 90 12.24 0.06 15.28
N PRO A 91 11.69 -0.99 14.65
CA PRO A 91 10.25 -1.08 14.37
C PRO A 91 9.39 -1.01 15.64
N GLN A 92 9.76 -1.70 16.73
CA GLN A 92 8.96 -1.71 17.96
C GLN A 92 8.92 -0.34 18.66
N LYS A 93 10.04 0.41 18.63
CA LYS A 93 10.10 1.72 19.28
C LYS A 93 9.29 2.73 18.48
N VAL A 94 9.46 2.75 17.16
CA VAL A 94 8.76 3.68 16.27
C VAL A 94 7.27 3.38 16.25
N SER A 95 6.87 2.10 16.16
CA SER A 95 5.45 1.72 16.18
C SER A 95 4.77 2.17 17.47
N ALA A 96 5.41 2.02 18.63
CA ALA A 96 4.87 2.46 19.91
C ALA A 96 4.67 3.98 19.97
N ILE A 97 5.61 4.77 19.41
CA ILE A 97 5.51 6.24 19.36
C ILE A 97 4.31 6.69 18.52
N ILE A 98 4.04 6.01 17.41
CA ILE A 98 2.90 6.34 16.52
C ILE A 98 1.60 5.65 16.93
N GLY A 99 1.58 4.94 18.07
CA GLY A 99 0.39 4.28 18.60
C GLY A 99 -0.01 2.97 17.90
N LEU A 100 0.92 2.31 17.20
CA LEU A 100 0.68 1.05 16.49
C LEU A 100 1.23 -0.17 17.25
N SER A 101 0.36 -1.15 17.47
CA SER A 101 0.73 -2.47 18.01
C SER A 101 1.17 -3.41 16.88
N LEU A 102 2.27 -4.14 17.09
CA LEU A 102 2.82 -5.08 16.10
C LEU A 102 2.63 -6.53 16.57
N PRO A 103 1.71 -7.30 15.97
CA PRO A 103 1.47 -8.69 16.37
C PRO A 103 2.57 -9.62 15.85
N GLY A 104 3.47 -10.00 16.76
CA GLY A 104 4.49 -11.02 16.51
C GLY A 104 5.51 -10.64 15.41
N LYS A 105 6.17 -11.68 14.85
CA LYS A 105 7.23 -11.49 13.84
C LYS A 105 6.70 -10.94 12.52
N LEU A 106 5.48 -11.31 12.14
CA LEU A 106 4.85 -10.84 10.91
C LEU A 106 4.60 -9.33 10.96
N GLY A 107 4.01 -8.81 12.04
CA GLY A 107 3.79 -7.37 12.21
C GLY A 107 5.09 -6.56 12.16
N ILE A 108 6.18 -7.09 12.73
CA ILE A 108 7.51 -6.47 12.62
C ILE A 108 8.00 -6.43 11.17
N SER A 109 7.80 -7.52 10.41
CA SER A 109 8.18 -7.59 9.00
C SER A 109 7.40 -6.59 8.15
N GLU A 110 6.08 -6.53 8.32
CA GLU A 110 5.20 -5.58 7.63
C GLU A 110 5.58 -4.14 7.94
N PHE A 111 5.91 -3.84 9.21
CA PHE A 111 6.35 -2.52 9.61
C PHE A 111 7.67 -2.14 8.93
N ARG A 112 8.66 -3.05 8.92
CA ARG A 112 9.95 -2.83 8.24
C ARG A 112 9.79 -2.63 6.75
N ALA A 113 8.88 -3.36 6.09
CA ALA A 113 8.64 -3.20 4.67
C ALA A 113 7.93 -1.87 4.36
N THR A 114 6.83 -1.57 5.04
CA THR A 114 5.94 -0.44 4.74
C THR A 114 6.45 0.88 5.30
N TYR A 115 6.84 0.93 6.58
CA TYR A 115 7.33 2.15 7.20
C TYR A 115 8.84 2.31 7.10
N GLY A 116 9.56 1.25 6.71
CA GLY A 116 11.00 1.27 6.50
C GLY A 116 11.38 1.33 5.02
N GLY A 117 11.36 0.16 4.37
CA GLY A 117 11.83 -0.02 3.00
C GLY A 117 11.15 0.88 1.98
N LEU A 118 9.82 1.05 2.05
CA LEU A 118 9.08 1.92 1.14
C LEU A 118 9.50 3.39 1.26
N PHE A 119 9.64 3.90 2.49
CA PHE A 119 10.07 5.29 2.76
C PHE A 119 11.52 5.53 2.33
N ILE A 120 12.41 4.56 2.62
CA ILE A 120 13.80 4.56 2.15
C ILE A 120 13.83 4.61 0.62
N GLY A 121 13.15 3.67 -0.03
CA GLY A 121 13.16 3.52 -1.49
C GLY A 121 12.60 4.75 -2.21
N ALA A 122 11.44 5.25 -1.78
CA ALA A 122 10.81 6.41 -2.40
C ALA A 122 11.60 7.70 -2.15
N GLY A 123 12.15 7.89 -0.94
CA GLY A 123 13.01 9.00 -0.61
C GLY A 123 14.31 8.99 -1.41
N LEU A 124 15.02 7.86 -1.45
CA LEU A 124 16.25 7.70 -2.25
C LEU A 124 15.99 7.88 -3.74
N ALA A 125 14.90 7.32 -4.28
CA ALA A 125 14.52 7.53 -5.66
C ALA A 125 14.36 9.03 -5.97
N THR A 126 13.72 9.79 -5.09
CA THR A 126 13.56 11.24 -5.23
C THR A 126 14.91 11.97 -5.19
N LEU A 127 15.80 11.61 -4.24
CA LEU A 127 17.13 12.21 -4.13
C LEU A 127 18.01 11.93 -5.36
N LEU A 128 17.92 10.72 -5.91
CA LEU A 128 18.73 10.28 -7.05
C LEU A 128 18.20 10.80 -8.38
N ILE A 129 16.88 10.82 -8.57
CA ILE A 129 16.25 11.34 -9.79
C ILE A 129 16.37 12.87 -9.83
N GLY A 130 16.20 13.54 -8.68
CA GLY A 130 16.49 14.97 -8.55
C GLY A 130 15.59 15.90 -9.38
N THR A 131 14.43 15.42 -9.84
CA THR A 131 13.45 16.22 -10.57
C THR A 131 12.28 16.61 -9.66
N HIS A 132 11.67 17.76 -9.94
CA HIS A 132 10.44 18.18 -9.29
C HIS A 132 9.34 17.10 -9.39
N GLN A 133 9.31 16.36 -10.49
CA GLN A 133 8.28 15.34 -10.77
C GLN A 133 8.44 14.15 -9.84
N ALA A 134 9.67 13.73 -9.53
CA ALA A 134 9.92 12.71 -8.52
C ALA A 134 9.51 13.19 -7.12
N ALA A 135 9.80 14.46 -6.80
CA ALA A 135 9.40 15.07 -5.54
C ALA A 135 7.87 15.19 -5.42
N LEU A 136 7.15 15.52 -6.50
CA LEU A 136 5.69 15.55 -6.55
C LEU A 136 5.09 14.17 -6.27
N VAL A 137 5.67 13.09 -6.82
CA VAL A 137 5.18 11.72 -6.55
C VAL A 137 5.33 11.38 -5.06
N LEU A 138 6.48 11.65 -4.45
CA LEU A 138 6.66 11.43 -3.02
C LEU A 138 5.78 12.36 -2.18
N GLY A 139 5.63 13.62 -2.60
CA GLY A 139 4.77 14.62 -1.97
C GLY A 139 3.29 14.22 -2.02
N ALA A 140 2.83 13.63 -3.12
CA ALA A 140 1.50 13.08 -3.26
C ALA A 140 1.28 11.88 -2.33
N ALA A 141 2.29 11.03 -2.12
CA ALA A 141 2.19 9.93 -1.16
C ALA A 141 2.01 10.44 0.29
N TRP A 142 2.82 11.42 0.70
CA TRP A 142 2.67 12.08 2.00
C TRP A 142 1.35 12.86 2.12
N GLY A 143 0.94 13.56 1.07
CA GLY A 143 -0.32 14.29 1.01
C GLY A 143 -1.53 13.37 1.07
N GLY A 144 -1.47 12.21 0.43
CA GLY A 144 -2.49 11.16 0.54
C GLY A 144 -2.63 10.63 1.96
N ALA A 145 -1.51 10.38 2.64
CA ALA A 145 -1.49 10.01 4.05
C ALA A 145 -2.13 11.09 4.94
N PHE A 146 -1.76 12.36 4.73
CA PHE A 146 -2.36 13.51 5.42
C PHE A 146 -3.88 13.56 5.24
N VAL A 147 -4.38 13.43 4.01
CA VAL A 147 -5.82 13.46 3.72
C VAL A 147 -6.53 12.28 4.40
N ALA A 148 -5.99 11.07 4.27
CA ALA A 148 -6.56 9.87 4.89
C ALA A 148 -6.63 10.03 6.42
N ARG A 149 -5.59 10.59 7.03
CA ARG A 149 -5.53 10.85 8.47
C ARG A 149 -6.49 11.95 8.88
N ALA A 150 -6.61 13.03 8.11
CA ALA A 150 -7.58 14.10 8.35
C ALA A 150 -9.02 13.56 8.34
N VAL A 151 -9.33 12.70 7.36
CA VAL A 151 -10.62 12.00 7.28
C VAL A 151 -10.84 11.10 8.51
N SER A 152 -9.85 10.31 8.90
CA SER A 152 -9.94 9.47 10.11
C SER A 152 -10.15 10.28 11.39
N LEU A 153 -9.53 11.47 11.53
CA LEU A 153 -9.77 12.35 12.68
C LEU A 153 -11.22 12.82 12.81
N ILE A 154 -11.92 12.95 11.67
CA ILE A 154 -13.32 13.37 11.62
C ILE A 154 -14.23 12.16 11.86
N ILE A 155 -14.01 11.07 11.12
CA ILE A 155 -14.88 9.89 11.12
C ILE A 155 -14.67 9.06 12.39
N ASP A 156 -13.43 8.70 12.70
CA ASP A 156 -13.08 7.81 13.82
C ASP A 156 -12.89 8.58 15.14
N LYS A 157 -12.95 9.92 15.10
CA LYS A 157 -12.75 10.82 16.25
C LYS A 157 -11.42 10.58 16.98
N SER A 158 -10.42 10.05 16.28
CA SER A 158 -9.12 9.61 16.82
C SER A 158 -8.17 10.78 17.09
N ARG A 159 -8.58 11.75 17.91
CA ARG A 159 -7.79 12.97 18.22
C ARG A 159 -6.72 12.75 19.30
N SER A 160 -5.98 11.65 19.20
CA SER A 160 -4.83 11.42 20.08
C SER A 160 -3.69 12.37 19.72
N ARG A 161 -2.75 12.58 20.65
CA ARG A 161 -1.59 13.46 20.41
C ARG A 161 -0.72 12.93 19.28
N GLU A 162 -0.56 11.62 19.22
CA GLU A 162 0.22 10.90 18.21
C GLU A 162 -0.41 11.08 16.82
N ASN A 163 -1.75 11.01 16.73
CA ASN A 163 -2.43 11.17 15.47
C ASN A 163 -2.39 12.62 14.97
N LEU A 164 -2.53 13.60 15.86
CA LEU A 164 -2.38 15.01 15.51
C LEU A 164 -0.94 15.36 15.13
N ALA A 165 0.05 14.81 15.83
CA ALA A 165 1.46 14.98 15.48
C ALA A 165 1.77 14.39 14.10
N GLY A 166 1.26 13.18 13.83
CA GLY A 166 1.38 12.54 12.51
C GLY A 166 0.76 13.39 11.41
N LEU A 167 -0.43 13.96 11.63
CA LEU A 167 -1.10 14.84 10.66
C LEU A 167 -0.24 16.06 10.31
N VAL A 168 0.35 16.71 11.32
CA VAL A 168 1.21 17.89 11.11
C VAL A 168 2.48 17.52 10.35
N ILE A 169 3.12 16.40 10.69
CA ILE A 169 4.32 15.92 10.00
C ILE A 169 4.01 15.60 8.55
N GLU A 170 2.92 14.87 8.28
CA GLU A 170 2.51 14.52 6.92
C GLU A 170 2.23 15.76 6.07
N ALA A 171 1.52 16.75 6.61
CA ALA A 171 1.26 18.01 5.94
C ALA A 171 2.55 18.79 5.64
N ALA A 172 3.46 18.86 6.61
CA ALA A 172 4.72 19.59 6.47
C ALA A 172 5.61 18.96 5.39
N VAL A 173 5.80 17.64 5.43
CA VAL A 173 6.63 16.94 4.44
C VAL A 173 6.00 16.96 3.06
N ALA A 174 4.67 16.79 2.96
CA ALA A 174 3.96 16.96 1.69
C ALA A 174 4.18 18.36 1.10
N THR A 175 4.09 19.41 1.94
CA THR A 175 4.30 20.79 1.49
C THR A 175 5.72 21.03 0.99
N LEU A 176 6.73 20.53 1.71
CA LEU A 176 8.14 20.62 1.31
C LEU A 176 8.40 19.99 -0.06
N LEU A 177 7.73 18.86 -0.35
CA LEU A 177 7.91 18.11 -1.58
C LEU A 177 7.08 18.67 -2.75
N VAL A 178 5.85 19.12 -2.48
CA VAL A 178 4.96 19.65 -3.53
C VAL A 178 5.40 21.03 -4.01
N LEU A 179 5.97 21.85 -3.12
CA LEU A 179 6.47 23.18 -3.44
C LEU A 179 7.98 23.19 -3.77
N SER A 180 8.51 22.02 -4.14
CA SER A 180 9.94 21.84 -4.41
C SER A 180 10.38 22.23 -5.81
#